data_AF-I7LAU6-F1
#
_entry.id   AF-I7LAU6-F1
#
_cell.length_a   1.000
_cell.length_b   1.000
_cell.length_c   1.000
_cell.angle_alpha   90.00
_cell.angle_beta   90.00
_cell.angle_gamma   90.00
#
_symmetry.space_group_name_H-M   'P 1'
#
loop_
_entity.id
_entity.type
_entity.pdbx_description
1 polymer ?
#
loop_
_entity_poly.entity_id
_entity_poly.type
_entity_poly.pdbx_seq_one_letter_code
_entity_poly.pdbx_strand_id
1 'polypeptide(L)'
;MLEQRSQKILSWQFLLTAVIAGLLAIKQNMVINIIYFFVAILAYGLLKKGNKKLSQIWDIIAIPYVLIHVYTELFALLLNVSSLFYFLYFVVMLACLIPVTISDYGNIHKPLMQIISSVWIIINLFLAPQPVVHANAFIIGLNKSQLLLGLMFVIYGYFAITNWGYKFYLNLHIKNKNFAYFLVLLVTAGIILWISFINAFASSALTWSDALWNWNFAFINPAESAQIPNIWQLVFTSVNAGLMEEVARYVFVIALLASLVKKRNHSLIAIVLSSAIFSLLHVLSFSSTDFNLGEVVFKIIHAFGFGCIFGLLFLYTGKIWLIILLHSFADFISFSLTPLGYGGMLMTSVNNMVIFLAIITIVPLLFTILILMVPSAKEVIDRNIEQLLLKL
;
A
#
# COMPACT_ATOMS: atom_id res chain seq x y z
N MET A 1 23.13 9.82 -19.07
CA MET A 1 24.09 8.94 -18.37
C MET A 1 23.40 7.96 -17.41
N LEU A 2 22.49 8.40 -16.51
CA LEU A 2 21.72 7.51 -15.63
C LEU A 2 20.80 6.55 -16.40
N GLU A 3 20.06 7.04 -17.40
CA GLU A 3 19.14 6.23 -18.22
C GLU A 3 19.85 5.14 -19.06
N GLN A 4 21.01 5.45 -19.63
CA GLN A 4 21.82 4.45 -20.35
C GLN A 4 22.39 3.40 -19.40
N ARG A 5 22.72 3.78 -18.16
CA ARG A 5 23.21 2.85 -17.13
C ARG A 5 22.08 1.96 -16.62
N SER A 6 20.88 2.50 -16.40
CA SER A 6 19.71 1.71 -15.97
C SER A 6 19.28 0.71 -17.04
N GLN A 7 19.24 1.10 -18.32
CA GLN A 7 18.95 0.15 -19.42
C GLN A 7 19.98 -0.97 -19.52
N LYS A 8 21.26 -0.68 -19.29
CA LYS A 8 22.30 -1.72 -19.26
C LYS A 8 22.07 -2.70 -18.10
N ILE A 9 21.79 -2.19 -16.90
CA ILE A 9 21.48 -3.02 -15.72
C ILE A 9 20.23 -3.88 -15.97
N LEU A 10 19.16 -3.28 -16.51
CA LEU A 10 17.92 -3.98 -16.84
C LEU A 10 18.16 -5.11 -17.85
N SER A 11 18.99 -4.87 -18.87
CA SER A 11 19.33 -5.93 -19.85
C SER A 11 20.05 -7.13 -19.22
N TRP A 12 20.94 -6.89 -18.24
CA TRP A 12 21.59 -7.95 -17.50
C TRP A 12 20.63 -8.66 -16.55
N GLN A 13 19.70 -7.92 -15.93
CA GLN A 13 18.67 -8.49 -15.08
C GLN A 13 17.77 -9.46 -15.86
N PHE A 14 17.38 -9.11 -17.09
CA PHE A 14 16.59 -10.01 -17.94
C PHE A 14 17.33 -11.30 -18.25
N LEU A 15 18.61 -11.23 -18.64
CA LEU A 15 19.43 -12.42 -18.89
C LEU A 15 19.60 -13.27 -17.63
N LEU A 16 19.91 -12.65 -16.49
CA LEU A 16 20.05 -13.37 -15.22
C LEU A 16 18.75 -14.08 -14.83
N THR A 17 17.62 -13.37 -14.96
CA THR A 17 16.29 -13.93 -14.66
C THR A 17 15.96 -15.10 -15.59
N ALA A 18 16.28 -14.98 -16.88
CA ALA A 18 16.13 -16.08 -17.83
C ALA A 18 17.00 -17.28 -17.40
N VAL A 19 18.29 -17.08 -17.11
CA VAL A 19 19.17 -18.17 -16.67
C VAL A 19 18.62 -18.87 -15.42
N ILE A 20 18.18 -18.10 -14.41
CA ILE A 20 17.60 -18.67 -13.18
C ILE A 20 16.33 -19.45 -13.51
N ALA A 21 15.41 -18.90 -14.30
CA ALA A 21 14.17 -19.57 -14.70
C ALA A 21 14.44 -20.87 -15.46
N GLY A 22 15.44 -20.88 -16.36
CA GLY A 22 15.88 -22.10 -17.06
C GLY A 22 16.41 -23.18 -16.11
N LEU A 23 17.23 -22.79 -15.13
CA LEU A 23 17.73 -23.71 -14.10
C LEU A 23 16.59 -24.24 -13.20
N LEU A 24 15.63 -23.39 -12.84
CA LEU A 24 14.44 -23.78 -12.07
C LEU A 24 13.55 -24.74 -12.88
N ALA A 25 13.38 -24.50 -14.17
CA ALA A 25 12.63 -25.39 -15.06
C ALA A 25 13.23 -26.80 -15.09
N ILE A 26 14.56 -26.90 -15.18
CA ILE A 26 15.28 -28.19 -15.14
C ILE A 26 15.13 -28.86 -13.77
N LYS A 27 15.30 -28.08 -12.68
CA LYS A 27 15.33 -28.63 -11.32
C LYS A 27 13.96 -29.03 -10.78
N GLN A 28 12.92 -28.24 -11.03
CA GLN A 28 11.58 -28.43 -10.47
C GLN A 28 10.59 -29.05 -11.47
N ASN A 29 10.97 -29.17 -12.75
CA ASN A 29 10.14 -29.70 -13.84
C ASN A 29 8.77 -29.01 -13.97
N MET A 30 8.71 -27.70 -13.67
CA MET A 30 7.49 -26.91 -13.78
C MET A 30 7.46 -26.12 -15.09
N VAL A 31 6.40 -26.31 -15.88
CA VAL A 31 6.20 -25.63 -17.18
C VAL A 31 6.19 -24.10 -17.03
N ILE A 32 5.72 -23.58 -15.90
CA ILE A 32 5.67 -22.13 -15.66
C ILE A 32 7.05 -21.47 -15.73
N ASN A 33 8.10 -22.17 -15.29
CA ASN A 33 9.48 -21.67 -15.34
C ASN A 33 10.04 -21.59 -16.77
N ILE A 34 9.55 -22.45 -17.67
CA ILE A 34 9.85 -22.35 -19.11
C ILE A 34 9.20 -21.09 -19.68
N ILE A 35 7.97 -20.78 -19.28
CA ILE A 35 7.28 -19.55 -19.69
C ILE A 35 8.06 -18.33 -19.21
N TYR A 36 8.46 -18.30 -17.93
CA TYR A 36 9.27 -17.22 -17.36
C TYR A 36 10.60 -17.01 -18.10
N PHE A 37 11.28 -18.10 -18.47
CA PHE A 37 12.48 -18.05 -19.31
C PHE A 37 12.20 -17.30 -20.63
N PHE A 38 11.16 -17.70 -21.37
CA PHE A 38 10.84 -17.08 -22.66
C PHE A 38 10.39 -15.62 -22.52
N VAL A 39 9.64 -15.29 -21.47
CA VAL A 39 9.24 -13.90 -21.20
C VAL A 39 10.46 -13.00 -20.96
N ALA A 40 11.44 -13.47 -20.18
CA ALA A 40 12.65 -12.71 -19.89
C ALA A 40 13.57 -12.58 -21.12
N ILE A 41 13.71 -13.64 -21.94
CA ILE A 41 14.45 -13.59 -23.20
C ILE A 41 13.79 -12.64 -24.22
N LEU A 42 12.45 -12.65 -24.31
CA LEU A 42 11.73 -11.75 -25.19
C LEU A 42 11.93 -10.29 -24.77
N ALA A 43 11.84 -9.98 -23.47
CA ALA A 43 12.13 -8.64 -22.95
C ALA A 43 13.54 -8.17 -23.32
N TYR A 44 14.56 -9.03 -23.14
CA TYR A 44 15.92 -8.74 -23.58
C TYR A 44 16.01 -8.44 -25.09
N GLY A 45 15.38 -9.27 -25.91
CA GLY A 45 15.36 -9.10 -27.37
C GLY A 45 14.68 -7.80 -27.81
N LEU A 46 13.54 -7.45 -27.21
CA LEU A 46 12.80 -6.21 -27.48
C LEU A 46 13.63 -4.98 -27.12
N LEU A 47 14.28 -5.00 -25.95
CA LEU A 47 15.16 -3.93 -25.50
C LEU A 47 16.35 -3.72 -26.45
N LYS A 48 16.96 -4.81 -26.95
CA LYS A 48 18.10 -4.74 -27.90
C LYS A 48 17.72 -4.36 -29.32
N LYS A 49 16.53 -4.75 -29.79
CA LYS A 49 16.02 -4.39 -31.12
C LYS A 49 15.74 -2.89 -31.27
N GLY A 50 15.69 -2.15 -30.16
CA GLY A 50 15.54 -0.69 -30.15
C GLY A 50 14.09 -0.21 -30.27
N ASN A 51 13.09 -1.11 -30.26
CA ASN A 51 11.69 -0.71 -30.23
C ASN A 51 11.28 -0.33 -28.79
N LYS A 52 11.64 0.89 -28.40
CA LYS A 52 11.47 1.39 -27.01
C LYS A 52 10.05 1.28 -26.50
N LYS A 53 9.05 1.59 -27.32
CA LYS A 53 7.64 1.58 -26.90
C LYS A 53 7.14 0.16 -26.64
N LEU A 54 7.46 -0.79 -27.52
CA LEU A 54 7.05 -2.18 -27.35
C LEU A 54 7.77 -2.84 -26.18
N SER A 55 9.07 -2.56 -26.01
CA SER A 55 9.83 -2.98 -24.81
C SER A 55 9.15 -2.47 -23.56
N GLN A 56 8.94 -1.15 -23.44
CA GLN A 56 8.33 -0.55 -22.26
C GLN A 56 6.97 -1.17 -21.90
N ILE A 57 6.10 -1.42 -22.88
CA ILE A 57 4.79 -2.05 -22.64
C ILE A 57 4.97 -3.48 -22.13
N TRP A 58 5.83 -4.26 -22.75
CA TRP A 58 6.14 -5.64 -22.33
C TRP A 58 6.71 -5.67 -20.92
N ASP A 59 7.66 -4.78 -20.65
CA ASP A 59 8.37 -4.67 -19.39
C ASP A 59 7.43 -4.26 -18.26
N ILE A 60 6.50 -3.32 -18.49
CA ILE A 60 5.46 -2.96 -17.51
C ILE A 60 4.51 -4.14 -17.25
N ILE A 61 4.08 -4.87 -18.28
CA ILE A 61 3.05 -5.90 -18.12
C ILE A 61 3.62 -7.17 -17.48
N ALA A 62 4.72 -7.70 -18.01
CA ALA A 62 5.13 -9.07 -17.72
C ALA A 62 6.27 -9.18 -16.70
N ILE A 63 7.22 -8.23 -16.72
CA ILE A 63 8.48 -8.38 -15.99
C ILE A 63 8.35 -8.33 -14.46
N PRO A 64 7.55 -7.44 -13.84
CA PRO A 64 7.39 -7.44 -12.38
C PRO A 64 6.94 -8.81 -11.85
N TYR A 65 5.95 -9.41 -12.51
CA TYR A 65 5.45 -10.75 -12.17
C TYR A 65 6.57 -11.79 -12.21
N VAL A 66 7.29 -11.84 -13.34
CA VAL A 66 8.34 -12.83 -13.59
C VAL A 66 9.51 -12.66 -12.62
N LEU A 67 9.97 -11.43 -12.38
CA LEU A 67 11.03 -11.17 -11.42
C LEU A 67 10.64 -11.67 -10.02
N ILE A 68 9.46 -11.28 -9.54
CA ILE A 68 8.99 -11.67 -8.20
C ILE A 68 8.94 -13.20 -8.07
N HIS A 69 8.35 -13.90 -9.04
CA HIS A 69 8.18 -15.36 -8.97
C HIS A 69 9.51 -16.09 -9.06
N VAL A 70 10.34 -15.76 -10.05
CA VAL A 70 11.63 -16.44 -10.28
C VAL A 70 12.57 -16.27 -9.10
N TYR A 71 12.67 -15.05 -8.53
CA TYR A 71 13.51 -14.85 -7.35
C TYR A 71 12.93 -15.52 -6.10
N THR A 72 11.61 -15.48 -5.87
CA THR A 72 11.01 -16.20 -4.74
C THR A 72 11.24 -17.71 -4.83
N GLU A 73 11.08 -18.33 -6.00
CA GLU A 73 11.33 -19.76 -6.18
C GLU A 73 12.80 -20.15 -6.00
N LEU A 74 13.73 -19.33 -6.51
CA LEU A 74 15.16 -19.49 -6.26
C LEU A 74 15.45 -19.49 -4.75
N PHE A 75 14.92 -18.50 -4.03
CA PHE A 75 15.16 -18.39 -2.59
C PHE A 75 14.42 -19.44 -1.78
N ALA A 76 13.26 -19.92 -2.22
CA ALA A 76 12.59 -21.05 -1.58
C ALA A 76 13.50 -22.30 -1.57
N LEU A 77 14.25 -22.56 -2.65
CA LEU A 77 15.23 -23.64 -2.68
C LEU A 77 16.41 -23.41 -1.74
N LEU A 78 16.91 -22.17 -1.64
CA LEU A 78 18.02 -21.82 -0.74
C LEU A 78 17.60 -21.88 0.73
N LEU A 79 16.37 -21.48 1.04
CA LEU A 79 15.79 -21.51 2.39
C LEU A 79 15.63 -22.94 2.93
N ASN A 80 15.42 -23.92 2.05
CA ASN A 80 15.45 -25.34 2.42
C ASN A 80 16.85 -25.81 2.86
N VAL A 81 17.92 -25.10 2.48
CA VAL A 81 19.30 -25.36 2.92
C VAL A 81 19.59 -24.65 4.24
N SER A 82 19.19 -23.38 4.36
CA SER A 82 19.38 -22.60 5.59
C SER A 82 18.44 -21.41 5.67
N SER A 83 17.88 -21.15 6.85
CA SER A 83 17.09 -19.95 7.13
C SER A 83 17.91 -18.64 7.09
N LEU A 84 19.24 -18.72 7.11
CA LEU A 84 20.11 -17.54 6.96
C LEU A 84 19.95 -16.87 5.58
N PHE A 85 19.54 -17.62 4.55
CA PHE A 85 19.26 -17.06 3.23
C PHE A 85 18.04 -16.13 3.21
N TYR A 86 17.25 -16.08 4.29
CA TYR A 86 16.10 -15.19 4.39
C TYR A 86 16.49 -13.71 4.29
N PHE A 87 17.60 -13.30 4.93
CA PHE A 87 18.06 -11.91 4.84
C PHE A 87 18.54 -11.57 3.43
N LEU A 88 19.18 -12.51 2.74
CA LEU A 88 19.58 -12.33 1.35
C LEU A 88 18.36 -12.24 0.43
N TYR A 89 17.37 -13.11 0.61
CA TYR A 89 16.07 -13.03 -0.08
C TYR A 89 15.45 -11.64 0.10
N PHE A 90 15.35 -11.17 1.34
CA PHE A 90 14.76 -9.87 1.67
C PHE A 90 15.45 -8.73 0.92
N VAL A 91 16.79 -8.66 0.97
CA VAL A 91 17.56 -7.61 0.28
C VAL A 91 17.44 -7.69 -1.24
N VAL A 92 17.50 -8.89 -1.82
CA VAL A 92 17.38 -9.05 -3.28
C VAL A 92 15.99 -8.64 -3.77
N MET A 93 14.94 -9.03 -3.04
CA MET A 93 13.57 -8.67 -3.39
C MET A 93 13.31 -7.17 -3.31
N LEU A 94 13.85 -6.47 -2.30
CA LEU A 94 13.76 -5.00 -2.24
C LEU A 94 14.36 -4.32 -3.48
N ALA A 95 15.41 -4.89 -4.06
CA ALA A 95 16.11 -4.30 -5.20
C ALA A 95 15.56 -4.74 -6.56
N CYS A 96 14.80 -5.84 -6.64
CA CYS A 96 14.52 -6.50 -7.92
C CYS A 96 13.67 -5.65 -8.87
N LEU A 97 12.76 -4.80 -8.37
CA LEU A 97 11.93 -3.95 -9.22
C LEU A 97 12.59 -2.61 -9.59
N ILE A 98 13.73 -2.25 -8.99
CA ILE A 98 14.35 -0.93 -9.20
C ILE A 98 14.69 -0.67 -10.69
N PRO A 99 15.36 -1.59 -11.42
CA PRO A 99 15.78 -1.30 -12.80
C PRO A 99 14.59 -1.08 -13.75
N VAL A 100 13.56 -1.94 -13.69
CA VAL A 100 12.34 -1.80 -14.52
C VAL A 100 11.53 -0.57 -14.10
N THR A 101 11.53 -0.22 -12.81
CA THR A 101 10.85 0.98 -12.32
C THR A 101 11.48 2.24 -12.92
N ILE A 102 12.81 2.36 -12.88
CA ILE A 102 13.51 3.53 -13.41
C ILE A 102 13.43 3.59 -14.93
N SER A 103 13.63 2.45 -15.62
CA SER A 103 13.69 2.42 -17.09
C SER A 103 12.31 2.59 -17.74
N ASP A 104 11.26 1.97 -17.18
CA ASP A 104 10.01 1.79 -17.92
C ASP A 104 8.84 2.47 -17.22
N TYR A 105 8.62 2.23 -15.92
CA TYR A 105 7.55 2.90 -15.17
C TYR A 105 7.79 4.40 -14.99
N GLY A 106 9.03 4.79 -14.72
CA GLY A 106 9.45 6.18 -14.54
C GLY A 106 9.27 7.03 -15.80
N ASN A 107 9.21 6.40 -16.97
CA ASN A 107 9.00 7.06 -18.26
C ASN A 107 7.51 7.18 -18.65
N ILE A 108 6.59 6.89 -17.74
CA ILE A 108 5.15 7.08 -17.96
C ILE A 108 4.77 8.53 -17.64
N HIS A 109 4.43 9.32 -18.66
CA HIS A 109 4.11 10.75 -18.48
C HIS A 109 2.61 11.05 -18.35
N LYS A 110 1.72 10.12 -18.73
CA LYS A 110 0.27 10.34 -18.65
C LYS A 110 -0.23 9.96 -17.25
N PRO A 111 -0.85 10.87 -16.47
CA PRO A 111 -1.27 10.56 -15.10
C PRO A 111 -2.20 9.36 -14.96
N LEU A 112 -3.15 9.18 -15.89
CA LEU A 112 -4.00 8.00 -15.88
C LEU A 112 -3.20 6.70 -16.03
N MET A 113 -2.17 6.69 -16.89
CA MET A 113 -1.30 5.53 -17.06
C MET A 113 -0.37 5.32 -15.85
N GLN A 114 0.03 6.39 -15.16
CA GLN A 114 0.78 6.31 -13.90
C GLN A 114 -0.06 5.57 -12.83
N ILE A 115 -1.34 5.90 -12.71
CA ILE A 115 -2.27 5.23 -11.79
C ILE A 115 -2.46 3.76 -12.21
N ILE A 116 -2.81 3.50 -13.47
CA ILE A 116 -3.07 2.13 -13.96
C ILE A 116 -1.84 1.23 -13.77
N SER A 117 -0.65 1.74 -14.10
CA SER A 117 0.59 0.98 -13.93
C SER A 117 0.97 0.77 -12.46
N SER A 118 0.67 1.74 -11.58
CA SER A 118 0.87 1.57 -10.13
C SER A 118 -0.09 0.52 -9.55
N VAL A 119 -1.36 0.53 -9.96
CA VAL A 119 -2.33 -0.51 -9.62
C VAL A 119 -1.85 -1.88 -10.11
N TRP A 120 -1.30 -1.96 -11.33
CA TRP A 120 -0.73 -3.19 -11.84
C TRP A 120 0.42 -3.72 -10.98
N ILE A 121 1.32 -2.87 -10.49
CA ILE A 121 2.36 -3.28 -9.54
C ILE A 121 1.75 -3.83 -8.24
N ILE A 122 0.72 -3.18 -7.68
CA ILE A 122 0.04 -3.67 -6.47
C ILE A 122 -0.54 -5.07 -6.70
N ILE A 123 -1.19 -5.29 -7.84
CA ILE A 123 -1.72 -6.61 -8.20
C ILE A 123 -0.60 -7.65 -8.26
N ASN A 124 0.54 -7.33 -8.89
CA ASN A 124 1.68 -8.25 -8.96
C ASN A 124 2.27 -8.57 -7.58
N LEU A 125 2.34 -7.59 -6.69
CA LEU A 125 2.79 -7.80 -5.31
C LEU A 125 1.78 -8.64 -4.53
N PHE A 126 0.49 -8.43 -4.70
CA PHE A 126 -0.55 -9.21 -4.02
C PHE A 126 -0.57 -10.67 -4.47
N LEU A 127 -0.28 -10.92 -5.75
CA LEU A 127 -0.14 -12.26 -6.32
C LEU A 127 1.24 -12.89 -6.09
N ALA A 128 2.14 -12.21 -5.38
CA ALA A 128 3.49 -12.71 -5.14
C ALA A 128 3.45 -13.99 -4.27
N PRO A 129 4.15 -15.06 -4.67
CA PRO A 129 4.29 -16.23 -3.83
C PRO A 129 5.06 -15.87 -2.56
N GLN A 130 4.74 -16.54 -1.46
CA GLN A 130 5.47 -16.43 -0.21
C GLN A 130 6.26 -17.72 0.02
N PRO A 131 7.59 -17.65 0.19
CA PRO A 131 8.37 -18.85 0.44
C PRO A 131 8.07 -19.39 1.84
N VAL A 132 8.11 -20.71 1.99
CA VAL A 132 8.03 -21.35 3.31
C VAL A 132 9.36 -21.15 4.03
N VAL A 133 9.30 -20.67 5.28
CA VAL A 133 10.48 -20.40 6.10
C VAL A 133 10.36 -21.13 7.43
N HIS A 134 11.33 -21.99 7.72
CA HIS A 134 11.47 -22.67 9.01
C HIS A 134 12.54 -21.95 9.85
N ALA A 135 12.12 -21.03 10.70
CA ALA A 135 13.01 -20.17 11.50
C ALA A 135 12.38 -19.81 12.85
N ASN A 136 13.01 -18.89 13.59
CA ASN A 136 12.43 -18.36 14.83
C ASN A 136 11.14 -17.55 14.56
N ALA A 137 10.37 -17.28 15.62
CA ALA A 137 9.10 -16.57 15.54
C ALA A 137 9.21 -15.19 14.86
N PHE A 138 10.33 -14.49 15.03
CA PHE A 138 10.58 -13.20 14.40
C PHE A 138 10.65 -13.32 12.87
N ILE A 139 11.48 -14.21 12.34
CA ILE A 139 11.64 -14.41 10.88
C ILE A 139 10.34 -14.93 10.27
N ILE A 140 9.67 -15.88 10.94
CA ILE A 140 8.37 -16.38 10.48
C ILE A 140 7.35 -15.23 10.44
N GLY A 141 7.32 -14.40 11.48
CA GLY A 141 6.39 -13.27 11.56
C GLY A 141 6.67 -12.23 10.47
N LEU A 142 7.94 -11.89 10.25
CA LEU A 142 8.38 -10.99 9.18
C LEU A 142 7.98 -11.51 7.80
N ASN A 143 8.18 -12.79 7.52
CA ASN A 143 7.78 -13.41 6.25
C ASN A 143 6.26 -13.38 6.04
N LYS A 144 5.49 -13.80 7.05
CA LYS A 144 4.02 -13.86 6.95
C LYS A 144 3.34 -12.49 6.93
N SER A 145 4.00 -11.46 7.42
CA SER A 145 3.44 -10.10 7.48
C SER A 145 3.30 -9.39 6.14
N GLN A 146 3.97 -9.91 5.09
CA GLN A 146 4.09 -9.27 3.79
C GLN A 146 4.76 -7.89 3.80
N LEU A 147 5.40 -7.47 4.90
CA LEU A 147 6.11 -6.19 5.01
C LEU A 147 7.16 -5.98 3.90
N LEU A 148 7.81 -7.06 3.45
CA LEU A 148 8.72 -7.03 2.31
C LEU A 148 8.05 -6.45 1.05
N LEU A 149 6.84 -6.88 0.75
CA LEU A 149 6.09 -6.44 -0.43
C LEU A 149 5.69 -4.97 -0.31
N GLY A 150 5.26 -4.53 0.88
CA GLY A 150 5.01 -3.11 1.14
C GLY A 150 6.24 -2.26 0.93
N LEU A 151 7.40 -2.68 1.44
CA LEU A 151 8.67 -1.98 1.23
C LEU A 151 9.10 -1.96 -0.24
N MET A 152 8.88 -3.04 -0.99
CA MET A 152 9.08 -3.05 -2.45
C MET A 152 8.22 -1.97 -3.13
N PHE A 153 6.95 -1.82 -2.71
CA PHE A 153 6.09 -0.77 -3.24
C PHE A 153 6.56 0.64 -2.86
N VAL A 154 7.11 0.84 -1.65
CA VAL A 154 7.70 2.13 -1.26
C VAL A 154 8.87 2.51 -2.16
N ILE A 155 9.76 1.55 -2.42
CA ILE A 155 10.90 1.73 -3.32
C ILE A 155 10.41 2.06 -4.74
N TYR A 156 9.40 1.33 -5.22
CA TYR A 156 8.72 1.63 -6.48
C TYR A 156 8.18 3.07 -6.49
N GLY A 157 7.39 3.47 -5.49
CA GLY A 157 6.78 4.79 -5.41
C GLY A 157 7.81 5.92 -5.39
N TYR A 158 8.91 5.74 -4.66
CA TYR A 158 10.03 6.68 -4.65
C TYR A 158 10.62 6.89 -6.05
N PHE A 159 11.02 5.81 -6.73
CA PHE A 159 11.64 5.90 -8.05
C PHE A 159 10.65 6.33 -9.14
N ALA A 160 9.41 5.85 -9.11
CA ALA A 160 8.40 6.21 -10.08
C ALA A 160 8.09 7.73 -10.02
N ILE A 161 7.79 8.26 -8.84
CA ILE A 161 7.42 9.67 -8.66
C ILE A 161 8.58 10.62 -9.01
N THR A 162 9.80 10.26 -8.61
CA THR A 162 10.99 11.05 -8.96
C THR A 162 11.26 11.10 -10.46
N ASN A 163 11.10 9.98 -11.16
CA ASN A 163 11.25 9.94 -12.62
C ASN A 163 10.06 10.59 -13.37
N TRP A 164 8.87 10.62 -12.79
CA TRP A 164 7.75 11.43 -13.31
C TRP A 164 7.98 12.94 -13.16
N GLY A 165 9.08 13.34 -12.50
CA GLY A 165 9.52 14.72 -12.35
C GLY A 165 9.03 15.39 -11.07
N TYR A 166 8.58 14.64 -10.07
CA TYR A 166 8.11 15.18 -8.79
C TYR A 166 9.01 14.77 -7.63
N LYS A 167 9.06 15.57 -6.56
CA LYS A 167 9.76 15.17 -5.33
C LYS A 167 8.94 14.18 -4.52
N PHE A 168 9.58 13.13 -4.02
CA PHE A 168 8.98 12.25 -3.02
C PHE A 168 9.19 12.86 -1.62
N TYR A 169 8.10 13.30 -0.97
CA TYR A 169 8.17 13.93 0.35
C TYR A 169 7.65 13.01 1.44
N LEU A 170 8.56 12.45 2.24
CA LEU A 170 8.17 11.79 3.49
C LEU A 170 7.65 12.82 4.52
N ASN A 171 8.29 13.99 4.56
CA ASN A 171 7.99 15.08 5.48
C ASN A 171 8.15 16.44 4.77
N LEU A 172 7.07 16.93 4.15
CA LEU A 172 7.05 18.26 3.56
C LEU A 172 7.16 19.33 4.67
N HIS A 173 7.97 20.35 4.40
CA HIS A 173 8.11 21.47 5.32
C HIS A 173 6.93 22.44 5.17
N ILE A 174 6.17 22.60 6.25
CA ILE A 174 5.01 23.49 6.30
C ILE A 174 5.44 24.85 6.85
N LYS A 175 5.28 25.89 6.03
CA LYS A 175 5.53 27.29 6.42
C LYS A 175 4.34 27.86 7.19
N ASN A 176 4.60 28.84 8.05
CA ASN A 176 3.59 29.68 8.74
C ASN A 176 2.55 28.88 9.55
N LYS A 177 3.03 27.98 10.43
CA LYS A 177 2.18 27.27 11.39
C LYS A 177 1.71 28.25 12.47
N ASN A 178 0.40 28.49 12.55
CA ASN A 178 -0.23 29.30 13.59
C ASN A 178 -1.08 28.41 14.53
N PHE A 179 -1.73 29.01 15.52
CA PHE A 179 -2.61 28.26 16.43
C PHE A 179 -3.72 27.51 15.70
N ALA A 180 -4.35 28.13 14.69
CA ALA A 180 -5.39 27.50 13.87
C ALA A 180 -4.87 26.24 13.16
N TYR A 181 -3.61 26.24 12.71
CA TYR A 181 -2.98 25.06 12.11
C TYR A 181 -2.94 23.87 13.07
N PHE A 182 -2.45 24.10 14.29
CA PHE A 182 -2.37 23.06 15.31
C PHE A 182 -3.75 22.60 15.77
N LEU A 183 -4.73 23.50 15.83
CA LEU A 183 -6.10 23.15 16.18
C LEU A 183 -6.74 22.22 15.14
N VAL A 184 -6.65 22.53 13.85
CA VAL A 184 -7.18 21.67 12.78
C VAL A 184 -6.47 20.32 12.77
N LEU A 185 -5.14 20.31 12.95
CA LEU A 185 -4.36 19.07 13.05
C LEU A 185 -4.82 18.23 14.25
N LEU A 186 -4.97 18.82 15.43
CA LEU A 186 -5.41 18.14 16.63
C LEU A 186 -6.81 17.55 16.46
N VAL A 187 -7.76 18.32 15.92
CA VAL A 187 -9.13 17.86 15.67
C VAL A 187 -9.14 16.72 14.66
N THR A 188 -8.41 16.85 13.55
CA THR A 188 -8.35 15.82 12.51
C THR A 188 -7.73 14.53 13.03
N ALA A 189 -6.60 14.63 13.74
CA ALA A 189 -5.95 13.47 14.36
C ALA A 189 -6.84 12.84 15.44
N GLY A 190 -7.52 13.65 16.25
CA GLY A 190 -8.47 13.19 17.27
C GLY A 190 -9.63 12.41 16.66
N ILE A 191 -10.21 12.86 15.55
CA ILE A 191 -11.28 12.15 14.84
C ILE A 191 -10.77 10.83 14.24
N ILE A 192 -9.57 10.81 13.66
CA ILE A 192 -8.95 9.57 13.16
C ILE A 192 -8.78 8.56 14.30
N LEU A 193 -8.24 8.99 15.45
CA LEU A 193 -8.07 8.13 16.61
C LEU A 193 -9.43 7.62 17.13
N TRP A 194 -10.42 8.51 17.22
CA TRP A 194 -11.77 8.16 17.64
C TRP A 194 -12.40 7.11 16.72
N ILE A 195 -12.32 7.27 15.40
CA ILE A 195 -12.82 6.27 14.44
C ILE A 195 -12.03 4.97 14.54
N SER A 196 -10.71 5.04 14.76
CA SER A 196 -9.87 3.85 14.91
C SER A 196 -10.30 3.01 16.12
N PHE A 197 -10.65 3.66 17.23
CA PHE A 197 -11.20 2.96 18.39
C PHE A 197 -12.61 2.43 18.15
N ILE A 198 -13.49 3.18 17.48
CA ILE A 198 -14.80 2.66 17.08
C ILE A 198 -14.65 1.41 16.23
N ASN A 199 -13.77 1.45 15.23
CA ASN A 199 -13.52 0.33 14.34
C ASN A 199 -13.05 -0.92 15.10
N ALA A 200 -12.14 -0.76 16.05
CA ALA A 200 -11.66 -1.87 16.86
C ALA A 200 -12.72 -2.39 17.84
N PHE A 201 -13.37 -1.51 18.60
CA PHE A 201 -14.22 -1.93 19.72
C PHE A 201 -15.67 -2.21 19.33
N ALA A 202 -16.11 -1.89 18.11
CA ALA A 202 -17.47 -2.18 17.64
C ALA A 202 -17.83 -3.67 17.76
N SER A 203 -16.90 -4.59 17.53
CA SER A 203 -17.11 -6.04 17.69
C SER A 203 -17.24 -6.48 19.15
N SER A 204 -16.73 -5.70 20.10
CA SER A 204 -16.80 -5.98 21.54
C SER A 204 -18.03 -5.37 22.22
N ALA A 205 -18.72 -4.47 21.53
CA ALA A 205 -19.76 -3.63 22.11
C ALA A 205 -21.09 -4.37 22.33
N LEU A 206 -21.77 -4.04 23.45
CA LEU A 206 -23.15 -4.45 23.71
C LEU A 206 -24.13 -3.31 23.33
N THR A 207 -23.71 -2.06 23.54
CA THR A 207 -24.48 -0.86 23.21
C THR A 207 -23.67 0.09 22.32
N TRP A 208 -24.34 1.04 21.67
CA TRP A 208 -23.67 2.12 20.94
C TRP A 208 -22.76 2.97 21.84
N SER A 209 -23.07 3.10 23.12
CA SER A 209 -22.21 3.82 24.07
C SER A 209 -20.85 3.13 24.23
N ASP A 210 -20.85 1.79 24.28
CA ASP A 210 -19.63 0.98 24.37
C ASP A 210 -18.80 1.07 23.10
N ALA A 211 -19.46 1.09 21.93
CA ALA A 211 -18.78 1.23 20.65
C ALA A 211 -18.18 2.64 20.45
N LEU A 212 -18.85 3.69 20.92
CA LEU A 212 -18.48 5.09 20.61
C LEU A 212 -17.59 5.75 21.66
N TRP A 213 -17.71 5.35 22.94
CA TRP A 213 -17.12 6.09 24.06
C TRP A 213 -16.55 5.22 25.17
N ASN A 214 -17.21 4.11 25.54
CA ASN A 214 -16.82 3.29 26.70
C ASN A 214 -15.97 2.07 26.31
N TRP A 215 -14.80 2.32 25.72
CA TRP A 215 -13.92 1.26 25.26
C TRP A 215 -13.19 0.55 26.40
N ASN A 216 -13.21 -0.79 26.39
CA ASN A 216 -12.50 -1.59 27.37
C ASN A 216 -11.12 -2.04 26.83
N PHE A 217 -10.09 -1.26 27.17
CA PHE A 217 -8.71 -1.53 26.73
C PHE A 217 -8.13 -2.85 27.25
N ALA A 218 -8.74 -3.51 28.23
CA ALA A 218 -8.32 -4.85 28.65
C ALA A 218 -8.46 -5.91 27.54
N PHE A 219 -9.25 -5.63 26.49
CA PHE A 219 -9.37 -6.50 25.34
C PHE A 219 -8.21 -6.39 24.36
N ILE A 220 -7.29 -5.43 24.54
CA ILE A 220 -6.10 -5.29 23.70
C ILE A 220 -4.94 -6.05 24.35
N ASN A 221 -4.56 -7.18 23.75
CA ASN A 221 -3.35 -7.90 24.11
C ASN A 221 -2.74 -8.57 22.85
N PRO A 222 -1.67 -7.99 22.27
CA PRO A 222 -1.07 -8.53 21.04
C PRO A 222 -0.46 -9.94 21.22
N ALA A 223 -0.16 -10.36 22.46
CA ALA A 223 0.33 -11.71 22.73
C ALA A 223 -0.80 -12.77 22.73
N GLU A 224 -2.05 -12.34 22.87
CA GLU A 224 -3.26 -13.17 22.92
C GLU A 224 -4.25 -12.81 21.81
N SER A 225 -3.75 -12.22 20.72
CA SER A 225 -4.57 -11.84 19.57
C SER A 225 -5.40 -13.01 19.06
N ALA A 226 -6.69 -12.77 18.86
CA ALA A 226 -7.60 -13.77 18.29
C ALA A 226 -7.29 -14.05 16.81
N GLN A 227 -6.70 -13.09 16.10
CA GLN A 227 -6.50 -13.15 14.65
C GLN A 227 -5.07 -13.56 14.28
N ILE A 228 -4.06 -13.05 14.99
CA ILE A 228 -2.64 -13.22 14.64
C ILE A 228 -1.85 -13.62 15.89
N PRO A 229 -1.68 -14.93 16.16
CA PRO A 229 -1.01 -15.42 17.37
C PRO A 229 0.48 -15.04 17.47
N ASN A 230 1.15 -14.77 16.34
CA ASN A 230 2.54 -14.36 16.34
C ASN A 230 2.64 -12.83 16.46
N ILE A 231 3.12 -12.33 17.60
CA ILE A 231 3.25 -10.89 17.87
C ILE A 231 4.09 -10.13 16.83
N TRP A 232 5.15 -10.75 16.29
CA TRP A 232 5.98 -10.12 15.26
C TRP A 232 5.21 -10.01 13.95
N GLN A 233 4.47 -11.06 13.58
CA GLN A 233 3.59 -11.00 12.42
C GLN A 233 2.57 -9.87 12.59
N LEU A 234 1.93 -9.79 13.76
CA LEU A 234 0.93 -8.76 14.05
C LEU A 234 1.51 -7.36 13.85
N VAL A 235 2.62 -7.05 14.52
CA VAL A 235 3.28 -5.73 14.43
C VAL A 235 3.66 -5.42 12.98
N PHE A 236 4.30 -6.35 12.28
CA PHE A 236 4.74 -6.11 10.92
C PHE A 236 3.57 -6.02 9.93
N THR A 237 2.47 -6.74 10.12
CA THR A 237 1.27 -6.62 9.28
C THR A 237 0.64 -5.25 9.45
N SER A 238 0.50 -4.75 10.68
CA SER A 238 0.00 -3.39 10.93
C SER A 238 0.90 -2.32 10.34
N VAL A 239 2.22 -2.47 10.45
CA VAL A 239 3.19 -1.57 9.79
C VAL A 239 3.07 -1.66 8.28
N ASN A 240 2.94 -2.86 7.72
CA ASN A 240 2.82 -3.07 6.28
C ASN A 240 1.57 -2.41 5.70
N ALA A 241 0.42 -2.55 6.34
CA ALA A 241 -0.83 -1.91 5.91
C ALA A 241 -0.67 -0.39 5.85
N GLY A 242 -0.27 0.23 6.97
CA GLY A 242 -0.02 1.67 7.00
C GLY A 242 1.04 2.14 6.00
N LEU A 243 2.09 1.36 5.76
CA LEU A 243 3.16 1.71 4.83
C LEU A 243 2.75 1.58 3.36
N MET A 244 2.31 0.39 2.94
CA MET A 244 1.98 0.08 1.56
C MET A 244 0.79 0.91 1.08
N GLU A 245 -0.28 0.94 1.89
CA GLU A 245 -1.55 1.53 1.48
C GLU A 245 -1.48 3.05 1.42
N GLU A 246 -0.81 3.70 2.38
CA GLU A 246 -0.66 5.15 2.37
C GLU A 246 0.35 5.64 1.32
N VAL A 247 1.38 4.84 1.00
CA VAL A 247 2.28 5.17 -0.11
C VAL A 247 1.59 4.93 -1.47
N ALA A 248 0.77 3.89 -1.61
CA ALA A 248 -0.06 3.71 -2.81
C ALA A 248 -1.01 4.90 -3.01
N ARG A 249 -1.68 5.33 -1.94
CA ARG A 249 -2.52 6.52 -1.98
C ARG A 249 -1.74 7.80 -2.27
N TYR A 250 -0.53 7.97 -1.74
CA TYR A 250 0.34 9.08 -2.10
C TYR A 250 0.60 9.11 -3.61
N VAL A 251 0.97 7.97 -4.21
CA VAL A 251 1.18 7.84 -5.67
C VAL A 251 -0.08 8.25 -6.44
N PHE A 252 -1.26 7.77 -6.04
CA PHE A 252 -2.53 8.13 -6.68
C PHE A 252 -2.85 9.62 -6.54
N VAL A 253 -2.68 10.19 -5.35
CA VAL A 253 -2.93 11.62 -5.10
C VAL A 253 -2.04 12.50 -5.95
N ILE A 254 -0.73 12.21 -6.04
CA ILE A 254 0.20 12.99 -6.87
C ILE A 254 -0.20 12.95 -8.35
N ALA A 255 -0.48 11.76 -8.90
CA ALA A 255 -0.92 11.62 -10.28
C ALA A 255 -2.25 12.34 -10.55
N LEU A 256 -3.24 12.20 -9.65
CA LEU A 256 -4.53 12.87 -9.78
C LEU A 256 -4.37 14.39 -9.70
N LEU A 257 -3.64 14.92 -8.73
CA LEU A 257 -3.39 16.36 -8.60
C LEU A 257 -2.69 16.93 -9.84
N ALA A 258 -1.70 16.22 -10.38
CA ALA A 258 -1.03 16.59 -11.63
C ALA A 258 -1.99 16.65 -12.82
N SER A 259 -3.01 15.78 -12.87
CA SER A 259 -4.03 15.80 -13.93
C SER A 259 -5.11 16.87 -13.74
N LEU A 260 -5.31 17.33 -12.49
CA LEU A 260 -6.42 18.19 -12.09
C LEU A 260 -6.01 19.64 -11.80
N VAL A 261 -4.76 20.04 -12.09
CA VAL A 261 -4.21 21.38 -11.76
C VAL A 261 -5.13 22.55 -12.13
N LYS A 262 -5.88 22.43 -13.24
CA LYS A 262 -6.78 23.48 -13.75
C LYS A 262 -8.24 23.36 -13.25
N LYS A 263 -8.58 22.35 -12.45
CA LYS A 263 -9.95 22.09 -12.00
C LYS A 263 -10.20 22.75 -10.65
N ARG A 264 -11.36 23.39 -10.52
CA ARG A 264 -11.86 23.80 -9.20
C ARG A 264 -12.04 22.57 -8.32
N ASN A 265 -11.76 22.71 -7.02
CA ASN A 265 -11.85 21.63 -6.03
C ASN A 265 -10.94 20.42 -6.33
N HIS A 266 -9.85 20.61 -7.07
CA HIS A 266 -8.87 19.55 -7.39
C HIS A 266 -8.39 18.72 -6.18
N SER A 267 -8.28 19.33 -4.98
CA SER A 267 -7.89 18.66 -3.75
C SER A 267 -8.95 17.67 -3.28
N LEU A 268 -10.22 18.09 -3.24
CA LEU A 268 -11.35 17.22 -2.91
C LEU A 268 -11.48 16.08 -3.91
N ILE A 269 -11.40 16.39 -5.21
CA ILE A 269 -11.51 15.38 -6.27
C ILE A 269 -10.36 14.37 -6.17
N ALA A 270 -9.12 14.84 -5.96
CA ALA A 270 -7.97 13.96 -5.80
C ALA A 270 -8.10 13.06 -4.57
N ILE A 271 -8.54 13.60 -3.42
CA ILE A 271 -8.81 12.80 -2.23
C ILE A 271 -9.86 11.73 -2.54
N VAL A 272 -11.05 12.12 -2.99
CA VAL A 272 -12.17 11.19 -3.22
C VAL A 272 -11.83 10.11 -4.24
N LEU A 273 -11.22 10.48 -5.38
CA LEU A 273 -10.84 9.52 -6.41
C LEU A 273 -9.72 8.59 -5.94
N SER A 274 -8.72 9.11 -5.21
CA SER A 274 -7.66 8.26 -4.65
C SER A 274 -8.22 7.25 -3.64
N SER A 275 -9.16 7.68 -2.78
CA SER A 275 -9.85 6.81 -1.83
C SER A 275 -10.69 5.75 -2.52
N ALA A 276 -11.39 6.10 -3.60
CA ALA A 276 -12.19 5.16 -4.37
C ALA A 276 -11.32 4.12 -5.10
N ILE A 277 -10.22 4.55 -5.73
CA ILE A 277 -9.28 3.63 -6.38
C ILE A 277 -8.71 2.66 -5.35
N PHE A 278 -8.23 3.20 -4.22
CA PHE A 278 -7.66 2.41 -3.14
C PHE A 278 -8.68 1.42 -2.55
N SER A 279 -9.89 1.89 -2.24
CA SER A 279 -10.90 1.01 -1.66
C SER A 279 -11.30 -0.11 -2.60
N LEU A 280 -11.42 0.18 -3.91
CA LEU A 280 -11.70 -0.84 -4.93
C LEU A 280 -10.62 -1.93 -5.03
N LEU A 281 -9.36 -1.65 -4.66
CA LEU A 281 -8.31 -2.69 -4.63
C LEU A 281 -8.61 -3.80 -3.63
N HIS A 282 -9.51 -3.59 -2.67
CA HIS A 282 -9.94 -4.65 -1.75
C HIS A 282 -10.73 -5.76 -2.45
N VAL A 283 -11.16 -5.56 -3.71
CA VAL A 283 -11.67 -6.63 -4.58
C VAL A 283 -10.67 -7.79 -4.73
N LEU A 284 -9.36 -7.52 -4.57
CA LEU A 284 -8.33 -8.54 -4.59
C LEU A 284 -8.47 -9.54 -3.44
N SER A 285 -9.23 -9.22 -2.38
CA SER A 285 -9.57 -10.18 -1.31
C SER A 285 -10.25 -11.45 -1.84
N PHE A 286 -10.92 -11.39 -3.00
CA PHE A 286 -11.48 -12.59 -3.66
C PHE A 286 -10.41 -13.60 -4.10
N SER A 287 -9.13 -13.23 -4.17
CA SER A 287 -8.07 -14.20 -4.45
C SER A 287 -7.77 -15.11 -3.25
N SER A 288 -8.35 -14.83 -2.08
CA SER A 288 -8.36 -15.74 -0.95
C SER A 288 -9.74 -16.39 -0.81
N THR A 289 -9.78 -17.67 -0.45
CA THR A 289 -11.01 -18.47 -0.35
C THR A 289 -11.94 -18.07 0.80
N ASP A 290 -11.51 -17.13 1.64
CA ASP A 290 -12.09 -16.88 2.95
C ASP A 290 -13.10 -15.71 2.95
N PHE A 291 -13.25 -15.00 1.82
CA PHE A 291 -14.15 -13.85 1.73
C PHE A 291 -15.32 -14.07 0.78
N ASN A 292 -16.53 -13.79 1.28
CA ASN A 292 -17.73 -13.71 0.46
C ASN A 292 -17.97 -12.29 -0.10
N LEU A 293 -18.93 -12.16 -1.03
CA LEU A 293 -19.24 -10.88 -1.68
C LEU A 293 -19.60 -9.77 -0.67
N GLY A 294 -20.37 -10.09 0.36
CA GLY A 294 -20.80 -9.12 1.37
C GLY A 294 -19.62 -8.55 2.16
N GLU A 295 -18.67 -9.40 2.55
CA GLU A 295 -17.46 -9.00 3.27
C GLU A 295 -16.53 -8.14 2.41
N VAL A 296 -16.38 -8.48 1.12
CA VAL A 296 -15.58 -7.66 0.20
C VAL A 296 -16.22 -6.28 -0.01
N VAL A 297 -17.53 -6.22 -0.23
CA VAL A 297 -18.26 -4.95 -0.36
C VAL A 297 -18.14 -4.13 0.93
N PHE A 298 -18.27 -4.77 2.10
CA PHE A 298 -18.07 -4.13 3.39
C PHE A 298 -16.67 -3.51 3.48
N LYS A 299 -15.61 -4.26 3.14
CA LYS A 299 -14.23 -3.76 3.14
C LYS A 299 -14.04 -2.57 2.21
N ILE A 300 -14.62 -2.60 1.01
CA ILE A 300 -14.54 -1.50 0.04
C ILE A 300 -15.21 -0.23 0.61
N ILE A 301 -16.41 -0.35 1.18
CA ILE A 301 -17.11 0.81 1.76
C ILE A 301 -16.33 1.35 2.97
N HIS A 302 -15.90 0.45 3.86
CA HIS A 302 -15.13 0.77 5.05
C HIS A 302 -13.83 1.52 4.73
N ALA A 303 -13.01 0.99 3.82
CA ALA A 303 -11.72 1.57 3.45
C ALA A 303 -11.84 2.95 2.81
N PHE A 304 -12.96 3.25 2.14
CA PHE A 304 -13.18 4.53 1.48
C PHE A 304 -13.22 5.71 2.47
N GLY A 305 -13.88 5.54 3.63
CA GLY A 305 -13.98 6.57 4.66
C GLY A 305 -12.63 6.97 5.25
N PHE A 306 -11.87 5.98 5.72
CA PHE A 306 -10.49 6.17 6.17
C PHE A 306 -9.62 6.81 5.09
N GLY A 307 -9.76 6.36 3.84
CA GLY A 307 -9.07 6.96 2.68
C GLY A 307 -9.28 8.47 2.58
N CYS A 308 -10.51 8.95 2.78
CA CYS A 308 -10.84 10.36 2.67
C CYS A 308 -10.16 11.22 3.75
N ILE A 309 -10.28 10.82 5.02
CA ILE A 309 -9.74 11.60 6.14
C ILE A 309 -8.22 11.55 6.21
N PHE A 310 -7.61 10.41 5.84
CA PHE A 310 -6.16 10.32 5.69
C PHE A 310 -5.67 11.13 4.48
N GLY A 311 -6.41 11.15 3.37
CA GLY A 311 -6.11 12.01 2.22
C GLY A 311 -6.15 13.50 2.60
N LEU A 312 -7.13 13.91 3.41
CA LEU A 312 -7.17 15.25 3.99
C LEU A 312 -5.93 15.53 4.84
N LEU A 313 -5.64 14.65 5.82
CA LEU A 313 -4.54 14.85 6.74
C LEU A 313 -3.20 14.93 6.00
N PHE A 314 -3.04 14.12 4.93
CA PHE A 314 -1.89 14.18 4.03
C PHE A 314 -1.72 15.56 3.43
N LEU A 315 -2.73 16.03 2.69
CA LEU A 315 -2.62 17.31 2.00
C LEU A 315 -2.51 18.49 2.97
N TYR A 316 -3.07 18.36 4.17
CA TYR A 316 -2.99 19.38 5.21
C TYR A 316 -1.59 19.47 5.86
N THR A 317 -0.97 18.34 6.15
CA THR A 317 0.30 18.28 6.90
C THR A 317 1.54 18.12 6.03
N GLY A 318 1.36 17.58 4.83
CA GLY A 318 2.41 17.11 3.93
C GLY A 318 3.28 15.99 4.54
N LYS A 319 2.75 15.22 5.50
CA LYS A 319 3.50 14.18 6.25
C LYS A 319 2.94 12.82 5.97
N ILE A 320 3.54 12.08 5.04
CA ILE A 320 3.15 10.69 4.79
C ILE A 320 3.45 9.84 6.03
N TRP A 321 4.59 10.07 6.71
CA TRP A 321 4.97 9.29 7.91
C TRP A 321 3.92 9.34 9.02
N LEU A 322 3.23 10.48 9.19
CA LEU A 322 2.21 10.65 10.22
C LEU A 322 1.00 9.76 9.94
N ILE A 323 0.66 9.60 8.67
CA ILE A 323 -0.50 8.83 8.24
C ILE A 323 -0.18 7.35 8.28
N ILE A 324 1.03 6.97 7.84
CA ILE A 324 1.56 5.62 8.04
C ILE A 324 1.44 5.23 9.51
N LEU A 325 1.91 6.10 10.43
CA LEU A 325 1.84 5.84 11.86
C LEU A 325 0.40 5.68 12.37
N LEU A 326 -0.51 6.58 12.00
CA LEU A 326 -1.90 6.54 12.46
C LEU A 326 -2.66 5.33 11.91
N HIS A 327 -2.43 4.97 10.65
CA HIS A 327 -3.02 3.79 10.04
C HIS A 327 -2.46 2.52 10.69
N SER A 328 -1.13 2.39 10.80
CA SER A 328 -0.53 1.26 11.49
C SER A 328 -0.99 1.12 12.94
N PHE A 329 -1.26 2.23 13.62
CA PHE A 329 -1.86 2.22 14.95
C PHE A 329 -3.29 1.68 14.95
N ALA A 330 -4.14 2.12 14.02
CA ALA A 330 -5.52 1.64 13.90
C ALA A 330 -5.59 0.13 13.67
N ASP A 331 -4.73 -0.38 12.79
CA ASP A 331 -4.62 -1.81 12.49
C ASP A 331 -4.00 -2.59 13.64
N PHE A 332 -2.99 -2.02 14.30
CA PHE A 332 -2.37 -2.64 15.47
C PHE A 332 -3.39 -2.88 16.57
N ILE A 333 -4.24 -1.89 16.87
CA ILE A 333 -5.30 -2.06 17.88
C ILE A 333 -6.28 -3.15 17.44
N SER A 334 -6.78 -3.07 16.20
CA SER A 334 -7.76 -4.02 15.67
C SER A 334 -7.23 -5.46 15.71
N PHE A 335 -5.99 -5.68 15.28
CA PHE A 335 -5.38 -7.01 15.29
C PHE A 335 -4.98 -7.48 16.68
N SER A 336 -4.82 -6.57 17.65
CA SER A 336 -4.46 -6.93 19.03
C SER A 336 -5.65 -7.33 19.90
N LEU A 337 -6.87 -7.35 19.36
CA LEU A 337 -8.04 -7.79 20.11
C LEU A 337 -7.93 -9.27 20.49
N THR A 338 -8.13 -9.55 21.77
CA THR A 338 -8.26 -10.92 22.29
C THR A 338 -9.59 -11.53 21.87
N PRO A 339 -9.80 -12.85 22.07
CA PRO A 339 -11.10 -13.47 21.78
C PRO A 339 -12.29 -12.78 22.48
N LEU A 340 -12.07 -12.20 23.67
CA LEU A 340 -13.09 -11.44 24.39
C LEU A 340 -13.47 -10.13 23.66
N GLY A 341 -12.56 -9.54 22.89
CA GLY A 341 -12.80 -8.38 22.03
C GLY A 341 -13.76 -8.62 20.86
N TYR A 342 -14.16 -9.87 20.62
CA TYR A 342 -15.16 -10.26 19.61
C TYR A 342 -16.47 -10.81 20.21
N GLY A 343 -16.64 -10.72 21.54
CA GLY A 343 -17.80 -11.26 22.24
C GLY A 343 -19.03 -10.33 22.28
N GLY A 344 -18.99 -9.18 21.58
CA GLY A 344 -20.09 -8.22 21.57
C GLY A 344 -21.29 -8.69 20.75
N MET A 345 -22.45 -8.10 21.03
CA MET A 345 -23.70 -8.40 20.31
C MET A 345 -24.16 -7.26 19.39
N LEU A 346 -23.59 -6.05 19.53
CA LEU A 346 -24.06 -4.87 18.80
C LEU A 346 -24.03 -5.09 17.28
N MET A 347 -22.95 -5.68 16.76
CA MET A 347 -22.75 -5.92 15.33
C MET A 347 -23.54 -7.12 14.78
N THR A 348 -24.28 -7.87 15.58
CA THR A 348 -25.10 -9.00 15.07
C THR A 348 -26.33 -8.54 14.27
N SER A 349 -26.77 -7.30 14.49
CA SER A 349 -27.90 -6.71 13.78
C SER A 349 -27.44 -6.02 12.49
N VAL A 350 -28.10 -6.35 11.37
CA VAL A 350 -27.86 -5.71 10.06
C VAL A 350 -28.03 -4.18 10.14
N ASN A 351 -29.05 -3.69 10.86
CA ASN A 351 -29.27 -2.26 11.02
C ASN A 351 -28.07 -1.59 11.72
N ASN A 352 -27.51 -2.23 12.75
CA ASN A 352 -26.36 -1.71 13.45
C ASN A 352 -25.10 -1.74 12.58
N MET A 353 -24.89 -2.79 11.77
CA MET A 353 -23.80 -2.85 10.81
C MET A 353 -23.89 -1.71 9.77
N VAL A 354 -25.10 -1.40 9.26
CA VAL A 354 -25.31 -0.30 8.32
C VAL A 354 -25.02 1.05 8.97
N ILE A 355 -25.47 1.27 10.21
CA ILE A 355 -25.16 2.49 10.96
C ILE A 355 -23.66 2.60 11.21
N PHE A 356 -22.98 1.50 11.58
CA PHE A 356 -21.54 1.46 11.76
C PHE A 356 -20.81 1.84 10.48
N LEU A 357 -21.17 1.22 9.35
CA LEU A 357 -20.65 1.57 8.02
C LEU A 357 -20.89 3.05 7.68
N ALA A 358 -22.06 3.59 8.00
CA ALA A 358 -22.35 5.01 7.77
C ALA A 358 -21.44 5.90 8.63
N ILE A 359 -21.20 5.55 9.90
CA ILE A 359 -20.30 6.30 10.79
C ILE A 359 -18.88 6.29 10.23
N ILE A 360 -18.32 5.12 9.93
CA ILE A 360 -16.92 5.00 9.49
C ILE A 360 -16.69 5.48 8.05
N THR A 361 -17.75 5.72 7.26
CA THR A 361 -17.65 6.14 5.85
C THR A 361 -18.10 7.58 5.64
N ILE A 362 -19.33 7.90 6.05
CA ILE A 362 -19.96 9.20 5.79
C ILE A 362 -19.39 10.28 6.70
N VAL A 363 -19.12 9.99 7.97
CA VAL A 363 -18.54 10.99 8.89
C VAL A 363 -17.16 11.44 8.42
N PRO A 364 -16.21 10.56 8.05
CA PRO A 364 -14.92 10.96 7.46
C PRO A 364 -15.04 11.79 6.19
N LEU A 365 -15.96 11.41 5.29
CA LEU A 365 -16.19 12.13 4.04
C LEU A 365 -16.73 13.53 4.32
N LEU A 366 -17.77 13.65 5.13
CA LEU A 366 -18.36 14.95 5.49
C LEU A 366 -17.35 15.82 6.21
N PHE A 367 -16.61 15.25 7.17
CA PHE A 367 -15.54 15.97 7.86
C PHE A 367 -14.47 16.47 6.88
N THR A 368 -14.08 15.63 5.92
CA THR A 368 -13.15 16.01 4.84
C THR A 368 -13.65 17.21 4.03
N ILE A 369 -14.92 17.17 3.62
CA ILE A 369 -15.56 18.26 2.88
C ILE A 369 -15.59 19.53 3.73
N LEU A 370 -15.99 19.43 5.00
CA LEU A 370 -16.09 20.57 5.92
C LEU A 370 -14.73 21.25 6.13
N ILE A 371 -13.66 20.50 6.38
CA ILE A 371 -12.32 21.09 6.54
C ILE A 371 -11.85 21.76 5.25
N LEU A 372 -12.14 21.19 4.08
CA LEU A 372 -11.81 21.81 2.79
C LEU A 372 -12.61 23.09 2.51
N MET A 373 -13.74 23.30 3.19
CA MET A 373 -14.50 24.55 3.16
C MET A 373 -13.96 25.61 4.12
N VAL A 374 -13.12 25.25 5.09
CA VAL A 374 -12.49 26.21 6.00
C VAL A 374 -11.37 26.95 5.25
N PRO A 375 -11.46 28.29 5.07
CA PRO A 375 -10.52 29.04 4.22
C PRO A 375 -9.05 28.88 4.64
N SER A 376 -8.78 29.00 5.94
CA SER A 376 -7.42 28.87 6.49
C SER A 376 -6.83 27.47 6.28
N ALA A 377 -7.66 26.43 6.31
CA ALA A 377 -7.21 25.07 6.06
C ALA A 377 -6.95 24.83 4.57
N LYS A 378 -7.86 25.35 3.72
CA LYS A 378 -7.73 25.27 2.27
C LYS A 378 -6.46 25.97 1.76
N GLU A 379 -6.11 27.14 2.31
CA GLU A 379 -4.86 27.84 1.97
C GLU A 379 -3.59 27.06 2.33
N VAL A 380 -3.61 26.30 3.44
CA VAL A 380 -2.49 25.42 3.80
C VAL A 380 -2.38 24.27 2.79
N ILE A 381 -3.51 23.65 2.46
CA ILE A 381 -3.59 22.54 1.49
C ILE A 381 -3.10 22.99 0.11
N ASP A 382 -3.53 24.15 -0.37
CA ASP A 382 -3.16 24.64 -1.70
C ASP A 382 -1.66 24.92 -1.81
N ARG A 383 -1.08 25.57 -0.79
CA ARG A 383 0.37 25.78 -0.72
C ARG A 383 1.16 24.47 -0.66
N ASN A 384 0.63 23.45 0.01
CA ASN A 384 1.26 22.13 0.03
C ASN A 384 1.18 21.45 -1.33
N ILE A 385 0.02 21.50 -1.99
CA ILE A 385 -0.17 20.96 -3.34
C ILE A 385 0.80 21.63 -4.33
N GLU A 386 0.95 22.95 -4.27
CA GLU A 386 1.93 23.67 -5.09
C GLU A 386 3.34 23.11 -4.91
N GLN A 387 3.77 22.91 -3.66
CA GLN A 387 5.09 22.34 -3.36
C GLN A 387 5.24 20.87 -3.77
N LEU A 388 4.19 20.07 -3.64
CA LEU A 388 4.16 18.66 -4.06
C LEU A 388 4.28 18.54 -5.59
N LEU A 389 3.69 19.48 -6.33
CA LEU A 389 3.70 19.51 -7.79
C LEU A 389 4.87 20.32 -8.39
N LEU A 390 5.77 20.87 -7.56
CA LEU A 390 7.00 21.49 -8.05
C LEU A 390 7.84 20.44 -8.78
N LYS A 391 8.09 20.69 -10.06
CA LYS A 391 8.90 19.80 -10.88
C LYS A 391 10.37 19.86 -10.47
N LEU A 392 11.01 18.70 -10.53
CA LEU A 392 12.45 18.50 -10.30
C LEU A 392 13.33 19.08 -11.40
#